data_AF-A0A7W0SZG0-F1
#
_entry.id   AF-A0A7W0SZG0-F1
#
_cell.length_a   1.000
_cell.length_b   1.000
_cell.length_c   1.000
_cell.angle_alpha   90.00
_cell.angle_beta   90.00
_cell.angle_gamma   90.00
#
_symmetry.space_group_name_H-M   'P 1'
#
loop_
_entity.id
_entity.type
_entity.pdbx_description
1 polymer ?
#
loop_
_entity_poly.entity_id
_entity_poly.type
_entity_poly.pdbx_seq_one_letter_code
_entity_poly.pdbx_strand_id
1 'polypeptide(L)'
;MDVFGVALATGGGFLRDAAIAAACDLGVFEALLAPQAAPRTIGDLAAAIDLARGTHRLRALIDVLVAIGALVREGERVHAVAIP
;
A
#
# COMPACT_ATOMS: atom_id res chain seq x y z
N MET A 1 12.03 12.79 -10.64
CA MET A 1 11.40 12.15 -11.81
C MET A 1 10.73 10.89 -11.29
N ASP A 2 9.40 10.89 -11.23
CA ASP A 2 8.62 9.75 -10.76
C ASP A 2 8.56 8.71 -11.89
N VAL A 3 9.38 7.66 -11.76
CA VAL A 3 9.47 6.59 -12.77
C VAL A 3 8.13 5.85 -12.89
N PHE A 4 7.30 5.85 -11.84
CA PHE A 4 6.00 5.21 -11.85
C PHE A 4 4.92 6.06 -12.52
N GLY A 5 5.04 7.39 -12.48
CA GLY A 5 4.13 8.30 -13.17
C GLY A 5 4.07 8.08 -14.69
N VAL A 6 5.21 7.72 -15.32
CA VAL A 6 5.29 7.44 -16.76
C VAL A 6 4.76 6.04 -17.10
N ALA A 7 5.03 5.05 -16.24
CA ALA A 7 4.53 3.68 -16.42
C ALA A 7 3.00 3.61 -16.28
N LEU A 8 2.43 4.39 -15.36
CA LEU A 8 0.98 4.47 -15.16
C LEU A 8 0.23 5.03 -16.37
N ALA A 9 0.81 6.01 -17.08
CA ALA A 9 0.16 6.65 -18.22
C ALA A 9 0.05 5.77 -19.48
N THR A 10 0.89 4.73 -19.62
CA THR A 10 1.02 3.99 -20.89
C THR A 10 0.68 2.49 -20.78
N GLY A 11 0.52 1.97 -19.55
CA GLY A 11 0.16 0.56 -19.28
C GLY A 11 -0.31 0.32 -17.83
N GLY A 12 -0.76 1.36 -17.15
CA GLY A 12 -0.94 1.39 -15.70
C GLY A 12 -2.02 0.50 -15.11
N GLY A 13 -2.98 0.02 -15.92
CA GLY A 13 -4.05 -0.88 -15.46
C GLY A 13 -3.49 -2.17 -14.87
N PHE A 14 -2.59 -2.84 -15.58
CA PHE A 14 -1.99 -4.09 -15.11
C PHE A 14 -1.14 -3.91 -13.84
N LEU A 15 -0.36 -2.82 -13.77
CA LEU A 15 0.45 -2.55 -12.58
C LEU A 15 -0.43 -2.18 -11.38
N ARG A 16 -1.49 -1.42 -11.61
CA ARG A 16 -2.49 -1.07 -10.60
C ARG A 16 -3.16 -2.33 -10.04
N ASP A 17 -3.67 -3.18 -10.92
CA ASP A 17 -4.36 -4.40 -10.54
C ASP A 17 -3.42 -5.37 -9.83
N ALA A 18 -2.17 -5.51 -10.31
CA ALA A 18 -1.15 -6.32 -9.65
C ALA A 18 -0.77 -5.78 -8.26
N ALA A 19 -0.68 -4.46 -8.09
CA ALA A 19 -0.40 -3.84 -6.80
C ALA A 19 -1.56 -4.05 -5.80
N ILE A 20 -2.80 -3.91 -6.27
CA ILE A 20 -4.00 -4.18 -5.46
C ILE A 20 -4.04 -5.66 -5.08
N ALA A 21 -3.85 -6.57 -6.03
CA ALA A 21 -3.83 -8.01 -5.79
C ALA A 21 -2.75 -8.39 -4.76
N ALA A 22 -1.52 -7.90 -4.93
CA ALA A 22 -0.44 -8.14 -3.99
C ALA A 22 -0.75 -7.60 -2.58
N ALA A 23 -1.43 -6.45 -2.49
CA ALA A 23 -1.84 -5.88 -1.21
C ALA A 23 -2.91 -6.73 -0.50
N CYS A 24 -3.88 -7.28 -1.25
CA CYS A 24 -4.85 -8.24 -0.73
C CYS A 24 -4.18 -9.54 -0.27
N ASP A 25 -3.31 -10.12 -1.10
CA ASP A 25 -2.61 -11.38 -0.80
C ASP A 25 -1.74 -11.26 0.46
N LEU A 26 -1.17 -10.08 0.69
CA LEU A 26 -0.37 -9.77 1.88
C LEU A 26 -1.22 -9.36 3.10
N GLY A 27 -2.55 -9.24 2.98
CA GLY A 27 -3.41 -8.83 4.08
C GLY A 27 -3.28 -7.35 4.48
N VAL A 28 -2.78 -6.49 3.58
CA VAL A 28 -2.51 -5.07 3.87
C VAL A 28 -3.81 -4.33 4.19
N PHE A 29 -4.87 -4.58 3.44
CA PHE A 29 -6.14 -3.89 3.64
C PHE A 29 -6.83 -4.36 4.92
N GLU A 30 -6.79 -5.65 5.21
CA GLU A 30 -7.33 -6.26 6.42
C GLU A 30 -6.64 -5.70 7.67
N ALA A 31 -5.31 -5.54 7.63
CA ALA A 31 -4.55 -4.91 8.71
C ALA A 31 -4.91 -3.44 8.93
N LEU A 32 -5.31 -2.72 7.86
CA LEU A 32 -5.70 -1.30 7.87
C LEU A 32 -7.20 -1.06 8.11
N LEU A 33 -8.05 -2.07 7.93
CA LEU A 33 -9.50 -2.00 8.13
C LEU A 33 -9.98 -2.72 9.40
N ALA A 34 -9.06 -3.37 10.13
CA ALA A 34 -9.38 -4.01 11.39
C ALA A 34 -10.10 -3.02 12.35
N PRO A 35 -11.01 -3.47 13.24
CA PRO A 35 -11.79 -2.58 14.10
C PRO A 35 -10.97 -1.69 15.06
N GLN A 36 -9.68 -2.00 15.24
CA GLN A 36 -8.71 -1.20 16.01
C GLN A 36 -7.66 -0.52 15.11
N ALA A 37 -7.91 -0.41 13.81
CA ALA A 37 -6.95 0.12 12.86
C ALA A 37 -6.82 1.64 13.03
N ALA A 38 -5.86 2.02 13.87
CA ALA A 38 -5.26 3.34 13.82
C ALA A 38 -4.36 3.43 12.57
N PRO A 39 -4.10 4.65 12.05
CA PRO A 39 -3.10 4.84 10.99
C PRO A 39 -1.77 4.20 11.40
N ARG A 40 -1.30 3.22 10.62
CA ARG A 40 -0.14 2.40 10.97
C ARG A 40 1.11 2.94 10.30
N THR A 41 2.25 2.86 10.99
CA THR A 41 3.53 3.04 10.31
C THR A 41 3.81 1.83 9.40
N ILE A 42 4.70 1.98 8.42
CA ILE A 42 5.10 0.86 7.55
C ILE A 42 5.70 -0.30 8.38
N GLY A 43 6.39 0.02 9.49
CA GLY A 43 6.93 -0.99 10.41
C GLY A 43 5.84 -1.76 11.14
N ASP A 44 4.84 -1.05 11.68
CA ASP A 44 3.70 -1.69 12.36
C ASP A 44 2.86 -2.52 11.40
N LEU A 45 2.75 -2.07 10.15
CA LEU A 45 2.08 -2.80 9.09
C LEU A 45 2.85 -4.09 8.77
N ALA A 46 4.17 -4.00 8.55
CA ALA A 46 5.02 -5.16 8.29
C ALA A 46 4.95 -6.20 9.41
N ALA A 47 4.92 -5.76 10.67
CA ALA A 47 4.75 -6.64 11.81
C ALA A 47 3.36 -7.30 11.84
N ALA A 48 2.31 -6.55 11.46
CA ALA A 48 0.93 -7.06 11.44
C ALA A 48 0.70 -8.13 10.38
N ILE A 49 1.39 -8.05 9.25
CA ILE A 49 1.30 -9.02 8.13
C ILE A 49 2.41 -10.08 8.18
N ASP A 50 3.10 -10.21 9.32
CA ASP A 50 4.23 -11.13 9.57
C ASP A 50 5.35 -11.08 8.50
N LEU A 51 5.60 -9.90 7.95
CA LEU A 51 6.59 -9.69 6.91
C LEU A 51 7.97 -9.39 7.53
N ALA A 52 8.58 -10.41 8.13
CA ALA A 52 9.91 -10.30 8.78
C ALA A 52 11.06 -10.05 7.78
N ARG A 53 10.87 -10.35 6.49
CA ARG A 53 11.82 -10.05 5.40
C ARG A 53 11.13 -9.30 4.27
N GLY A 54 11.66 -8.14 3.89
CA GLY A 54 11.17 -7.39 2.73
C GLY A 54 10.42 -6.09 3.04
N THR A 55 10.66 -5.45 4.20
CA THR A 55 10.08 -4.15 4.56
C THR A 55 10.32 -3.06 3.50
N HIS A 56 11.46 -3.12 2.80
CA HIS A 56 11.74 -2.22 1.67
C HIS A 56 10.81 -2.46 0.47
N ARG A 57 10.42 -3.71 0.22
CA ARG A 57 9.45 -4.08 -0.83
C ARG A 57 8.04 -3.66 -0.42
N LEU A 58 7.71 -3.78 0.85
CA LEU A 58 6.46 -3.24 1.39
C LEU A 58 6.40 -1.73 1.22
N ARG A 59 7.47 -0.99 1.52
CA ARG A 59 7.51 0.47 1.30
C ARG A 59 7.24 0.82 -0.16
N ALA A 60 7.90 0.14 -1.09
CA ALA A 60 7.67 0.34 -2.53
C ALA A 60 6.22 0.02 -2.94
N LEU A 61 5.64 -1.07 -2.42
CA LEU A 61 4.23 -1.41 -2.66
C LEU A 61 3.28 -0.32 -2.12
N ILE A 62 3.49 0.15 -0.88
CA ILE A 62 2.69 1.23 -0.31
C ILE A 62 2.83 2.52 -1.12
N ASP A 63 4.05 2.86 -1.58
CA ASP A 63 4.26 4.04 -2.42
C ASP A 63 3.44 3.97 -3.72
N VAL A 64 3.40 2.79 -4.37
CA VAL A 64 2.54 2.55 -5.54
C VAL A 64 1.06 2.67 -5.17
N LEU A 65 0.61 2.04 -4.08
CA LEU A 65 -0.78 2.09 -3.64
C LEU A 65 -1.25 3.51 -3.30
N VAL A 66 -0.36 4.35 -2.76
CA VAL A 66 -0.62 5.78 -2.53
C VAL A 66 -0.68 6.54 -3.85
N ALA A 67 0.27 6.30 -4.77
CA ALA A 67 0.30 6.95 -6.07
C ALA A 67 -0.95 6.66 -6.93
N ILE A 68 -1.54 5.46 -6.80
CA ILE A 68 -2.80 5.10 -7.48
C ILE A 68 -4.07 5.49 -6.72
N GLY A 69 -3.93 6.11 -5.53
CA GLY A 69 -5.06 6.54 -4.70
C GLY A 69 -5.83 5.40 -4.02
N ALA A 70 -5.20 4.24 -3.81
CA ALA A 70 -5.77 3.14 -3.04
C ALA A 70 -5.51 3.28 -1.52
N LEU A 71 -4.44 3.97 -1.14
CA LEU A 71 -4.09 4.29 0.25
C LEU A 71 -3.81 5.78 0.39
N VAL A 72 -3.96 6.29 1.61
CA VAL A 72 -3.52 7.64 1.98
C VAL A 72 -2.32 7.54 2.90
N ARG A 73 -1.32 8.39 2.67
CA ARG A 73 -0.16 8.55 3.56
C ARG A 73 -0.16 9.93 4.19
N GLU A 74 -0.07 9.97 5.51
CA GLU A 74 0.11 11.17 6.33
C GLU A 74 1.44 11.07 7.07
N GLY A 75 2.48 11.70 6.52
CA GLY A 75 3.84 11.54 7.04
C GLY A 75 4.31 10.09 6.95
N GLU A 76 4.65 9.47 8.08
CA GLU A 76 5.06 8.06 8.14
C GLU A 76 3.89 7.07 8.35
N ARG A 77 2.66 7.57 8.47
CA ARG A 77 1.47 6.74 8.72
C ARG A 77 0.66 6.52 7.45
N VAL A 78 0.03 5.35 7.35
CA VAL A 78 -0.75 4.91 6.20
C VAL A 78 -2.12 4.43 6.68
N HIS A 79 -3.16 4.75 5.93
CA HIS A 79 -4.52 4.26 6.14
C HIS A 79 -5.23 3.99 4.82
N ALA A 80 -6.24 3.13 4.85
CA ALA A 80 -7.06 2.82 3.69
C ALA A 80 -7.89 4.05 3.30
N VAL A 81 -8.06 4.27 1.99
CA VAL A 81 -9.02 5.27 1.51
C VAL A 81 -10.42 4.76 1.87
N ALA A 82 -11.11 5.47 2.76
CA ALA A 82 -12.54 5.28 2.94
C ALA A 82 -13.21 5.73 1.65
N ILE A 83 -13.66 4.78 0.83
CA ILE A 83 -14.54 5.08 -0.30
C ILE A 83 -15.88 5.50 0.31
N PRO A 84 -16.36 6.75 0.10
CA PRO A 84 -17.65 7.20 0.62
C PRO A 84 -18.83 6.43 0.00
#